data_AF-A0A1F5TM89-F1
#
_entry.id   AF-A0A1F5TM89-F1
#
_cell.length_a   1.000
_cell.length_b   1.000
_cell.length_c   1.000
_cell.angle_alpha   90.00
_cell.angle_beta   90.00
_cell.angle_gamma   90.00
#
_symmetry.space_group_name_H-M   'P 1'
#
loop_
_entity.id
_entity.type
_entity.pdbx_description
1 polymer ?
#
loop_
_entity_poly.entity_id
_entity_poly.type
_entity_poly.pdbx_seq_one_letter_code
_entity_poly.pdbx_strand_id
1 'polypeptide(L)'
;MHITIFISVLIAAFTGLVAKFILDKKNTQKEITWKEYGIVMVVIAFLAAPGSVYVGWEIAKKNLITFNEYWGGWELKTQKEIIDCYRDGPCRWEYDCDPYLVSYPCNCDDKGNCSTCYRTEYHDCPYVTQENSYYIKTTIGTYTIDSNRFPDNPQSHRWRSGERIPDYIIERAGVGDPVFWQEAKKRIDSGNPGPVTKRMEYDNYIYASEQSLLKSFSADIDDYEKKGLFPIFQKNIYNFYYANKVYFVGFNPDNQKEWFDAMSYFDAAFGTNLQGDMHLVIVKNEYISSDPDRYALALKAYWQDKKRHGKDVLSKNAVVIICTTDGEKIIWARSFTGMPLGNESMLVALDNGLRGINLNSETLIGKTIGKLKNGKVESIHSDGVIEKIVFGLIDPSTKFKRVSMSAKDKDDNGRGFFYLVQQIQPTSGQRIFIYIGTFLFCSMGWIAAVIIGDRR
;
A
#
# COMPACT_ATOMS: atom_id res chain seq x y z
N MET A 1 12.80 24.38 -7.80
CA MET A 1 12.24 24.28 -9.15
C MET A 1 12.94 25.20 -10.16
N HIS A 2 12.99 26.53 -9.98
CA HIS A 2 13.59 27.44 -10.99
C HIS A 2 15.04 27.12 -11.35
N ILE A 3 15.90 26.84 -10.36
CA ILE A 3 17.29 26.40 -10.60
C ILE A 3 17.33 25.10 -11.41
N THR A 4 16.41 24.16 -11.14
CA THR A 4 16.29 22.89 -11.88
C THR A 4 15.93 23.14 -13.34
N ILE A 5 14.97 24.03 -13.61
CA ILE A 5 14.61 24.42 -14.99
C ILE A 5 15.81 25.02 -15.70
N PHE A 6 16.49 25.98 -15.06
CA PHE A 6 17.65 26.66 -15.65
C PHE A 6 18.77 25.68 -16.02
N ILE A 7 19.12 24.76 -15.11
CA ILE A 7 20.14 23.73 -15.37
C ILE A 7 19.70 22.81 -16.51
N SER A 8 18.44 22.37 -16.55
CA SER A 8 17.92 21.55 -17.65
C SER A 8 18.03 22.24 -19.01
N VAL A 9 17.75 23.55 -19.07
CA VAL A 9 17.89 24.35 -20.31
C VAL A 9 19.35 24.43 -20.74
N LEU A 10 20.29 24.65 -19.81
CA LEU A 10 21.73 24.68 -20.12
C LEU A 10 22.23 23.34 -20.67
N ILE A 11 21.82 22.22 -20.05
CA ILE A 11 22.19 20.88 -20.52
C ILE A 11 21.65 20.65 -21.94
N ALA A 12 20.39 21.01 -22.19
CA ALA A 12 19.78 20.85 -23.50
C ALA A 12 20.46 21.74 -24.57
N ALA A 13 20.80 22.98 -24.22
CA ALA A 13 21.51 23.92 -25.10
C ALA A 13 22.89 23.39 -25.51
N PHE A 14 23.66 22.91 -24.55
CA PHE A 14 24.98 22.33 -24.78
C PHE A 14 24.89 21.08 -25.67
N THR A 15 23.88 20.23 -25.43
CA THR A 15 23.65 19.02 -26.23
C THR A 15 23.33 19.35 -27.69
N GLY A 16 22.47 20.34 -27.94
CA GLY A 16 22.18 20.81 -29.28
C GLY A 16 23.40 21.39 -30.00
N LEU A 17 24.26 22.13 -29.28
CA LEU A 17 25.51 22.67 -29.85
C LEU A 17 26.47 21.54 -30.25
N VAL A 18 26.63 20.52 -29.39
CA VAL A 18 27.46 19.35 -29.70
C VAL A 18 26.90 18.59 -30.89
N ALA A 19 25.59 18.36 -30.95
CA ALA A 19 24.94 17.69 -32.08
C ALA A 19 25.16 18.45 -33.38
N LYS A 20 24.96 19.78 -33.38
CA LYS A 20 25.25 20.64 -34.52
C LYS A 20 26.71 20.51 -34.95
N PHE A 21 27.66 20.67 -34.03
CA PHE A 21 29.09 20.62 -34.34
C PHE A 21 29.53 19.28 -34.93
N ILE A 22 28.96 18.17 -34.43
CA ILE A 22 29.22 16.83 -34.97
C ILE A 22 28.68 16.68 -36.40
N LEU A 23 27.46 17.16 -36.67
CA LEU A 23 26.85 17.11 -38.00
C LEU A 23 27.61 17.97 -39.01
N ASP A 24 27.96 19.20 -38.62
CA ASP A 24 28.74 20.13 -39.44
C ASP A 24 30.11 19.52 -39.80
N LYS A 25 30.77 18.85 -38.85
CA LYS A 25 32.08 18.20 -39.05
C LYS A 25 32.01 16.93 -39.90
N LYS A 26 30.94 16.15 -39.78
CA LYS A 26 30.78 14.87 -40.52
C LYS A 26 30.26 15.05 -41.95
N ASN A 27 29.94 16.28 -42.35
CA ASN A 27 29.49 16.60 -43.71
C ASN A 27 28.27 15.76 -44.17
N THR A 28 27.40 15.41 -43.22
CA THR A 28 26.17 14.64 -43.48
C THR A 28 25.18 15.47 -44.30
N GLN A 29 24.26 14.82 -45.01
CA GLN A 29 23.15 15.52 -45.70
C GLN A 29 22.24 16.28 -44.73
N LYS A 30 22.23 15.90 -43.45
CA LYS A 30 21.46 16.54 -42.38
C LYS A 30 22.30 17.55 -41.61
N GLU A 31 21.75 18.74 -41.38
CA GLU A 31 22.37 19.83 -40.62
C GLU A 31 21.32 20.48 -39.70
N ILE A 32 21.74 20.99 -38.54
CA ILE A 32 20.91 21.88 -37.71
C ILE A 32 21.36 23.32 -37.99
N THR A 33 20.52 24.14 -38.60
CA THR A 33 20.84 25.55 -38.83
C THR A 33 20.78 26.37 -37.54
N TRP A 34 21.44 27.53 -37.49
CA TRP A 34 21.34 28.43 -36.34
C TRP A 34 19.91 28.92 -36.06
N LYS A 35 19.07 29.04 -37.11
CA LYS A 35 17.66 29.38 -36.99
C LYS A 35 16.87 28.26 -36.31
N GLU A 36 17.05 27.01 -36.77
CA GLU A 36 16.40 25.83 -36.16
C GLU A 36 16.88 25.62 -34.72
N TYR A 37 18.19 25.80 -34.47
CA TYR A 37 18.74 25.77 -33.12
C TYR A 37 18.05 26.79 -32.21
N GLY A 38 17.90 28.04 -32.67
CA GLY A 38 17.19 29.09 -31.93
C GLY A 38 15.73 28.75 -31.64
N ILE A 39 14.99 28.25 -32.64
CA ILE A 39 13.57 27.87 -32.48
C ILE A 39 13.41 26.73 -31.49
N VAL A 40 14.22 25.68 -31.62
CA VAL A 40 14.20 24.53 -30.70
C VAL A 40 14.57 24.96 -29.29
N MET A 41 15.57 25.85 -29.13
CA MET A 41 15.92 26.42 -27.83
C MET A 41 14.79 27.21 -27.18
N VAL A 42 14.03 28.00 -27.94
CA VAL A 42 12.86 28.72 -27.42
C VAL A 42 11.80 27.72 -26.94
N VAL A 43 11.50 26.70 -27.73
CA VAL A 43 10.54 25.65 -27.33
C VAL A 43 11.02 24.91 -26.08
N ILE A 44 12.30 24.59 -26.00
CA ILE A 44 12.88 23.92 -24.82
C ILE A 44 12.81 24.81 -23.59
N ALA A 45 13.20 26.08 -23.70
CA ALA A 45 13.28 27.01 -22.57
C ALA A 45 11.92 27.36 -21.98
N PHE A 46 10.89 27.52 -22.82
CA PHE A 46 9.57 27.96 -22.38
C PHE A 46 8.56 26.84 -22.16
N LEU A 47 8.70 25.70 -22.84
CA LEU A 47 7.72 24.62 -22.78
C LEU A 47 8.34 23.31 -22.28
N ALA A 48 9.34 22.77 -22.99
CA ALA A 48 9.79 21.40 -22.74
C ALA A 48 10.47 21.24 -21.38
N ALA A 49 11.41 22.11 -21.03
CA ALA A 49 12.11 22.06 -19.75
C ALA A 49 11.19 22.47 -18.57
N PRO A 50 10.44 23.58 -18.62
CA PRO A 50 9.49 23.91 -17.54
C PRO A 50 8.43 22.82 -17.33
N GLY A 51 7.85 22.29 -18.41
CA GLY A 51 6.81 21.26 -18.35
C GLY A 51 7.33 19.93 -17.78
N SER A 52 8.44 19.41 -18.32
CA SER A 52 9.03 18.16 -17.83
C SER A 52 9.55 18.27 -16.40
N VAL A 53 10.17 19.41 -16.02
CA VAL A 53 10.59 19.65 -14.64
C VAL A 53 9.40 19.75 -13.71
N TYR A 54 8.32 20.43 -14.10
CA TYR A 54 7.09 20.50 -13.30
C TYR A 54 6.51 19.11 -13.04
N VAL A 55 6.34 18.30 -14.08
CA VAL A 55 5.84 16.92 -13.96
C VAL A 55 6.76 16.08 -13.07
N GLY A 56 8.08 16.11 -13.32
CA GLY A 56 9.04 15.37 -12.52
C GLY A 56 9.08 15.84 -11.06
N TRP A 57 8.89 17.13 -10.83
CA TRP A 57 8.84 17.74 -9.49
C TRP A 57 7.63 17.28 -8.69
N GLU A 58 6.45 17.28 -9.31
CA GLU A 58 5.21 16.80 -8.67
C GLU A 58 5.27 15.29 -8.37
N ILE A 59 5.81 14.48 -9.30
CA ILE A 59 6.02 13.04 -9.06
C ILE A 59 7.00 12.81 -7.90
N ALA A 60 8.13 13.54 -7.89
CA ALA A 60 9.14 13.42 -6.83
C ALA A 60 8.57 13.83 -5.46
N LYS A 61 7.81 14.93 -5.41
CA LYS A 61 7.11 15.39 -4.21
C LYS A 61 6.10 14.35 -3.74
N LYS A 62 5.22 13.86 -4.63
CA LYS A 62 4.23 12.83 -4.30
C LYS A 62 4.89 11.61 -3.66
N ASN A 63 5.97 11.11 -4.25
CA ASN A 63 6.68 9.96 -3.68
C ASN A 63 7.29 10.24 -2.29
N LEU A 64 7.67 11.48 -1.97
CA LEU A 64 8.21 11.84 -0.66
C LEU A 64 7.14 11.93 0.43
N ILE A 65 5.93 12.33 0.05
CA ILE A 65 4.80 12.55 0.96
C ILE A 65 3.92 11.31 1.13
N THR A 66 4.01 10.32 0.25
CA THR A 66 3.17 9.11 0.34
C THR A 66 3.73 8.09 1.33
N PHE A 67 2.93 7.74 2.34
CA PHE A 67 3.21 6.75 3.38
C PHE A 67 2.06 5.74 3.48
N ASN A 68 2.28 4.67 4.24
CA ASN A 68 1.27 3.63 4.43
C ASN A 68 0.53 3.78 5.76
N GLU A 69 -0.76 3.47 5.73
CA GLU A 69 -1.62 3.36 6.90
C GLU A 69 -2.47 2.09 6.82
N TYR A 70 -2.95 1.62 7.97
CA TYR A 70 -3.90 0.52 8.02
C TYR A 70 -5.31 1.04 8.23
N TRP A 71 -6.25 0.47 7.49
CA TRP A 71 -7.69 0.69 7.64
C TRP A 71 -8.32 -0.60 8.12
N GLY A 72 -9.05 -0.52 9.23
CA GLY A 72 -9.89 -1.60 9.73
C GLY A 72 -11.30 -1.56 9.13
N GLY A 73 -11.89 -2.74 8.95
CA GLY A 73 -13.20 -2.92 8.34
C GLY A 73 -13.83 -4.28 8.67
N TRP A 74 -14.99 -4.53 8.07
CA TRP A 74 -15.77 -5.75 8.27
C TRP A 74 -16.05 -6.48 6.97
N GLU A 75 -16.19 -7.79 7.05
CA GLU A 75 -16.75 -8.61 5.98
C GLU A 75 -18.22 -8.23 5.70
N LEU A 76 -18.62 -8.21 4.43
CA LEU A 76 -20.00 -7.87 4.02
C LEU A 76 -20.67 -9.00 3.26
N LYS A 77 -19.97 -9.59 2.27
CA LYS A 77 -20.55 -10.62 1.39
C LYS A 77 -19.46 -11.46 0.76
N THR A 78 -19.68 -12.76 0.69
CA THR A 78 -18.90 -13.66 -0.17
C THR A 78 -19.52 -13.76 -1.56
N GLN A 79 -18.68 -13.73 -2.58
CA GLN A 79 -19.06 -13.90 -3.98
C GLN A 79 -18.26 -15.06 -4.58
N LYS A 80 -18.97 -15.98 -5.21
CA LYS A 80 -18.42 -17.02 -6.09
C LYS A 80 -18.84 -16.65 -7.52
N GLU A 81 -17.88 -16.53 -8.40
CA GLU A 81 -18.08 -16.26 -9.83
C GLU A 81 -17.75 -17.52 -10.60
N ILE A 82 -18.72 -18.01 -11.38
CA ILE A 82 -18.55 -19.16 -12.27
C ILE A 82 -18.16 -18.60 -13.63
N ILE A 83 -17.08 -19.12 -14.19
CA ILE A 83 -16.54 -18.76 -15.50
C ILE A 83 -16.83 -19.93 -16.42
N ASP A 84 -17.75 -19.76 -17.37
CA ASP A 84 -18.05 -20.77 -18.37
C ASP A 84 -16.90 -20.86 -19.39
N CYS A 85 -16.34 -22.05 -19.55
CA CYS A 85 -15.21 -22.28 -20.44
C CYS A 85 -15.67 -22.70 -21.83
N TYR A 86 -14.99 -22.18 -22.84
CA TYR A 86 -15.13 -22.59 -24.24
C TYR A 86 -13.79 -22.39 -24.96
N ARG A 87 -13.67 -22.92 -26.17
CA ARG A 87 -12.46 -22.82 -26.99
C ARG A 87 -12.10 -21.35 -27.30
N ASP A 88 -10.84 -20.98 -27.14
CA ASP A 88 -10.34 -19.60 -27.24
C ASP A 88 -11.08 -18.63 -26.28
N GLY A 89 -11.51 -19.17 -25.12
CA GLY A 89 -12.40 -18.53 -24.17
C GLY A 89 -11.69 -17.91 -22.96
N PRO A 90 -12.44 -17.60 -21.88
CA PRO A 90 -11.94 -16.84 -20.74
C PRO A 90 -11.23 -17.68 -19.67
N CYS A 91 -11.16 -19.01 -19.82
CA CYS A 91 -10.61 -19.90 -18.82
C CYS A 91 -9.08 -19.89 -18.84
N ARG A 92 -8.48 -20.06 -17.66
CA ARG A 92 -7.03 -19.89 -17.51
C ARG A 92 -6.28 -21.19 -17.76
N TRP A 93 -6.87 -22.33 -17.43
CA TRP A 93 -6.22 -23.62 -17.54
C TRP A 93 -6.60 -24.27 -18.86
N GLU A 94 -5.69 -24.17 -19.81
CA GLU A 94 -5.88 -24.59 -21.19
C GLU A 94 -4.74 -25.49 -21.71
N TYR A 95 -5.00 -26.10 -22.87
CA TYR A 95 -4.04 -26.88 -23.64
C TYR A 95 -4.26 -26.65 -25.14
N ASP A 96 -3.18 -26.74 -25.89
CA ASP A 96 -3.19 -26.65 -27.36
C ASP A 96 -4.03 -27.79 -27.95
N CYS A 97 -5.07 -27.44 -28.69
CA CYS A 97 -5.98 -28.37 -29.35
C CYS A 97 -6.26 -27.97 -30.80
N ASP A 98 -6.97 -28.84 -31.53
CA ASP A 98 -7.57 -28.52 -32.83
C ASP A 98 -6.63 -27.73 -33.78
N PRO A 99 -5.53 -28.33 -34.28
CA PRO A 99 -4.59 -27.62 -35.14
C PRO A 99 -5.27 -27.06 -36.40
N TYR A 100 -4.97 -25.82 -36.74
CA TYR A 100 -5.46 -25.15 -37.95
C TYR A 100 -4.33 -24.48 -38.72
N LEU A 101 -4.52 -24.29 -40.03
CA LEU A 101 -3.52 -23.68 -40.90
C LEU A 101 -3.79 -22.19 -41.06
N VAL A 102 -2.79 -21.37 -40.75
CA VAL A 102 -2.81 -19.92 -40.97
C VAL A 102 -1.87 -19.56 -42.11
N SER A 103 -2.41 -18.84 -43.09
CA SER A 103 -1.62 -18.32 -44.20
C SER A 103 -0.85 -17.07 -43.77
N TYR A 104 0.41 -16.97 -44.22
CA TYR A 104 1.24 -15.79 -44.01
C TYR A 104 2.13 -15.52 -45.23
N PRO A 105 2.49 -14.24 -45.49
CA PRO A 105 3.41 -13.91 -46.57
C PRO A 105 4.82 -14.42 -46.26
N CYS A 106 5.42 -15.11 -47.21
CA CYS A 106 6.79 -15.63 -47.13
C CYS A 106 7.50 -15.41 -48.47
N ASN A 107 8.83 -15.52 -48.48
CA ASN A 107 9.64 -15.38 -49.69
C ASN A 107 9.32 -14.10 -50.49
N CYS A 108 9.26 -12.96 -49.79
CA CYS A 108 8.97 -11.67 -50.41
C CYS A 108 10.18 -11.16 -51.21
N ASP A 109 9.97 -10.73 -52.45
CA ASP A 109 10.98 -10.03 -53.23
C ASP A 109 11.12 -8.55 -52.83
N ASP A 110 12.17 -7.88 -53.31
CA ASP A 110 12.43 -6.45 -53.06
C ASP A 110 11.36 -5.50 -53.64
N LYS A 111 10.36 -6.04 -54.34
CA LYS A 111 9.21 -5.32 -54.90
C LYS A 111 7.92 -5.57 -54.11
N GLY A 112 7.97 -6.34 -53.02
CA GLY A 112 6.83 -6.64 -52.15
C GLY A 112 5.94 -7.77 -52.66
N ASN A 113 6.35 -8.53 -53.67
CA ASN A 113 5.63 -9.74 -54.09
C ASN A 113 6.02 -10.90 -53.18
N CYS A 114 5.08 -11.36 -52.36
CA CYS A 114 5.28 -12.48 -51.44
C CYS A 114 4.54 -13.73 -51.93
N SER A 115 5.14 -14.90 -51.69
CA SER A 115 4.42 -16.18 -51.74
C SER A 115 3.54 -16.35 -50.50
N THR A 116 2.51 -17.19 -50.58
CA THR A 116 1.71 -17.56 -49.41
C THR A 116 2.24 -18.88 -48.83
N CYS A 117 2.75 -18.84 -47.60
CA CYS A 117 3.10 -20.03 -46.82
C CYS A 117 2.00 -20.31 -45.79
N TYR A 118 1.99 -21.52 -45.24
CA TYR A 118 1.09 -21.92 -44.16
C TYR A 118 1.91 -22.36 -42.95
N ARG A 119 1.47 -21.97 -41.75
CA ARG A 119 1.96 -22.52 -40.49
C ARG A 119 0.79 -23.12 -39.72
N THR A 120 1.07 -24.17 -38.97
CA THR A 120 0.10 -24.76 -38.04
C THR A 120 0.05 -23.92 -36.78
N GLU A 121 -1.13 -23.43 -36.45
CA GLU A 121 -1.47 -22.84 -35.15
C GLU A 121 -2.45 -23.78 -34.43
N TYR A 122 -2.63 -23.58 -33.13
CA TYR A 122 -3.50 -24.39 -32.28
C TYR A 122 -4.49 -23.49 -31.57
N HIS A 123 -5.68 -24.02 -31.30
CA HIS A 123 -6.65 -23.37 -30.45
C HIS A 123 -6.34 -23.60 -28.98
N ASP A 124 -6.80 -22.68 -28.14
CA ASP A 124 -6.68 -22.80 -26.68
C ASP A 124 -7.95 -23.50 -26.14
N CYS A 125 -7.83 -24.79 -25.81
CA CYS A 125 -8.93 -25.57 -25.24
C CYS A 125 -8.85 -25.63 -23.71
N PRO A 126 -9.95 -25.38 -22.99
CA PRO A 126 -9.94 -25.47 -21.54
C PRO A 126 -9.88 -26.93 -21.07
N TYR A 127 -9.32 -27.20 -19.89
CA TYR A 127 -9.35 -28.54 -19.28
C TYR A 127 -10.74 -28.90 -18.72
N VAL A 128 -11.49 -27.90 -18.26
CA VAL A 128 -12.81 -28.05 -17.62
C VAL A 128 -13.86 -27.21 -18.33
N THR A 129 -15.15 -27.51 -18.15
CA THR A 129 -16.26 -26.73 -18.69
C THR A 129 -16.51 -25.44 -17.92
N GLN A 130 -16.01 -25.34 -16.69
CA GLN A 130 -16.15 -24.15 -15.86
C GLN A 130 -15.00 -24.01 -14.86
N GLU A 131 -14.62 -22.78 -14.58
CA GLU A 131 -13.71 -22.41 -13.50
C GLU A 131 -14.43 -21.51 -12.48
N ASN A 132 -13.90 -21.40 -11.26
CA ASN A 132 -14.50 -20.61 -10.20
C ASN A 132 -13.51 -19.59 -9.62
N SER A 133 -13.97 -18.35 -9.46
CA SER A 133 -13.25 -17.29 -8.77
C SER A 133 -13.99 -16.88 -7.49
N TYR A 134 -13.24 -16.67 -6.41
CA TYR A 134 -13.75 -16.48 -5.06
C TYR A 134 -13.33 -15.14 -4.51
N TYR A 135 -14.32 -14.34 -4.11
CA TYR A 135 -14.10 -13.00 -3.59
C TYR A 135 -14.83 -12.79 -2.27
N ILE A 136 -14.29 -11.90 -1.44
CA ILE A 136 -14.93 -11.38 -0.24
C ILE A 136 -15.05 -9.86 -0.39
N LYS A 137 -16.28 -9.36 -0.38
CA LYS A 137 -16.60 -7.93 -0.30
C LYS A 137 -16.59 -7.50 1.16
N THR A 138 -15.95 -6.38 1.43
CA THR A 138 -15.73 -5.82 2.78
C THR A 138 -16.06 -4.34 2.78
N THR A 139 -16.10 -3.70 3.96
CA THR A 139 -16.29 -2.24 4.06
C THR A 139 -15.14 -1.43 3.47
N ILE A 140 -13.97 -2.04 3.24
CA ILE A 140 -12.74 -1.38 2.77
C ILE A 140 -12.26 -1.89 1.40
N GLY A 141 -13.10 -2.65 0.70
CA GLY A 141 -12.88 -3.12 -0.67
C GLY A 141 -13.20 -4.59 -0.89
N THR A 142 -12.86 -5.09 -2.08
CA THR A 142 -13.03 -6.50 -2.44
C THR A 142 -11.68 -7.20 -2.42
N TYR A 143 -11.63 -8.38 -1.82
CA TYR A 143 -10.45 -9.23 -1.77
C TYR A 143 -10.69 -10.47 -2.63
N THR A 144 -9.77 -10.73 -3.55
CA THR A 144 -9.70 -11.99 -4.28
C THR A 144 -9.03 -13.03 -3.39
N ILE A 145 -9.76 -14.09 -3.07
CA ILE A 145 -9.26 -15.19 -2.24
C ILE A 145 -8.60 -16.24 -3.12
N ASP A 146 -9.22 -16.54 -4.25
CA ASP A 146 -8.61 -17.36 -5.28
C ASP A 146 -9.30 -17.12 -6.62
N SER A 147 -8.63 -17.47 -7.72
CA SER A 147 -9.14 -17.28 -9.07
C SER A 147 -8.90 -18.52 -9.92
N ASN A 148 -9.84 -18.79 -10.83
CA ASN A 148 -9.71 -19.86 -11.82
C ASN A 148 -9.48 -21.25 -11.19
N ARG A 149 -10.12 -21.54 -10.04
CA ARG A 149 -10.06 -22.87 -9.44
C ARG A 149 -10.99 -23.84 -10.17
N PHE A 150 -10.61 -25.10 -10.20
CA PHE A 150 -11.49 -26.15 -10.70
C PHE A 150 -12.67 -26.43 -9.75
N PRO A 151 -13.80 -26.93 -10.27
CA PRO A 151 -14.92 -27.41 -9.44
C PRO A 151 -14.50 -28.63 -8.59
N ASP A 152 -15.23 -28.94 -7.52
CA ASP A 152 -14.91 -29.99 -6.53
C ASP A 152 -14.55 -31.36 -7.14
N ASN A 153 -15.12 -31.69 -8.30
CA ASN A 153 -14.76 -32.86 -9.09
C ASN A 153 -14.36 -32.43 -10.51
N PRO A 154 -13.09 -32.06 -10.75
CA PRO A 154 -12.65 -31.59 -12.06
C PRO A 154 -12.86 -32.66 -13.16
N GLN A 155 -12.67 -33.93 -12.82
CA GLN A 155 -12.77 -35.03 -13.79
C GLN A 155 -14.21 -35.28 -14.26
N SER A 156 -15.24 -34.89 -13.49
CA SER A 156 -16.63 -34.92 -13.95
C SER A 156 -17.03 -33.70 -14.79
N HIS A 157 -16.19 -32.66 -14.79
CA HIS A 157 -16.42 -31.40 -15.51
C HIS A 157 -15.43 -31.22 -16.66
N ARG A 158 -14.87 -32.31 -17.18
CA ARG A 158 -13.92 -32.27 -18.29
C ARG A 158 -14.54 -31.61 -19.50
N TRP A 159 -13.79 -30.70 -20.13
CA TRP A 159 -14.16 -30.18 -21.45
C TRP A 159 -14.18 -31.31 -22.48
N ARG A 160 -13.15 -32.16 -22.48
CA ARG A 160 -13.05 -33.35 -23.34
C ARG A 160 -13.28 -34.62 -22.54
N SER A 161 -14.41 -35.28 -22.76
CA SER A 161 -14.85 -36.46 -21.99
C SER A 161 -13.88 -37.65 -22.06
N GLY A 162 -13.10 -37.79 -23.14
CA GLY A 162 -12.17 -38.90 -23.39
C GLY A 162 -10.77 -38.72 -22.79
N GLU A 163 -10.37 -37.51 -22.41
CA GLU A 163 -9.01 -37.22 -21.93
C GLU A 163 -9.04 -36.87 -20.45
N ARG A 164 -8.14 -37.45 -19.66
CA ARG A 164 -8.06 -37.16 -18.22
C ARG A 164 -7.31 -35.85 -18.03
N ILE A 165 -7.80 -34.97 -17.15
CA ILE A 165 -7.07 -33.76 -16.77
C ILE A 165 -5.81 -34.22 -16.01
N PRO A 166 -4.61 -33.77 -16.39
CA PRO A 166 -3.40 -34.14 -15.68
C PRO A 166 -3.43 -33.71 -14.21
N ASP A 167 -2.98 -34.58 -13.31
CA ASP A 167 -3.07 -34.32 -11.86
C ASP A 167 -2.27 -33.08 -11.44
N TYR A 168 -1.12 -32.82 -12.08
CA TYR A 168 -0.32 -31.63 -11.82
C TYR A 168 -1.05 -30.32 -12.20
N ILE A 169 -1.99 -30.35 -13.16
CA ILE A 169 -2.83 -29.19 -13.49
C ILE A 169 -3.88 -29.00 -12.40
N ILE A 170 -4.50 -30.10 -11.94
CA ILE A 170 -5.48 -30.07 -10.85
C ILE A 170 -4.86 -29.50 -9.56
N GLU A 171 -3.66 -29.94 -9.21
CA GLU A 171 -2.94 -29.44 -8.04
C GLU A 171 -2.61 -27.95 -8.14
N ARG A 172 -2.21 -27.48 -9.32
CA ARG A 172 -1.89 -26.06 -9.56
C ARG A 172 -3.12 -25.15 -9.61
N ALA A 173 -4.21 -25.63 -10.20
CA ALA A 173 -5.48 -24.91 -10.24
C ALA A 173 -6.14 -24.86 -8.86
N GLY A 174 -5.92 -25.89 -8.04
CA GLY A 174 -6.71 -26.12 -6.86
C GLY A 174 -8.14 -26.51 -7.19
N VAL A 175 -8.79 -27.16 -6.23
CA VAL A 175 -10.14 -27.74 -6.38
C VAL A 175 -11.07 -27.14 -5.35
N GLY A 176 -12.30 -26.87 -5.77
CA GLY A 176 -13.39 -26.52 -4.87
C GLY A 176 -13.29 -25.15 -4.24
N ASP A 177 -14.17 -24.93 -3.27
CA ASP A 177 -14.25 -23.70 -2.50
C ASP A 177 -13.05 -23.58 -1.52
N PRO A 178 -12.28 -22.48 -1.52
CA PRO A 178 -11.17 -22.28 -0.58
C PRO A 178 -11.63 -22.28 0.88
N VAL A 179 -10.85 -22.90 1.77
CA VAL A 179 -11.15 -23.00 3.22
C VAL A 179 -11.40 -21.61 3.82
N PHE A 180 -10.53 -20.65 3.54
CA PHE A 180 -10.67 -19.28 4.05
C PHE A 180 -11.98 -18.61 3.60
N TRP A 181 -12.38 -18.82 2.34
CA TRP A 181 -13.63 -18.28 1.81
C TRP A 181 -14.85 -18.95 2.47
N GLN A 182 -14.80 -20.26 2.70
CA GLN A 182 -15.85 -20.99 3.42
C GLN A 182 -16.01 -20.51 4.87
N GLU A 183 -14.91 -20.26 5.58
CA GLU A 183 -14.93 -19.72 6.93
C GLU A 183 -15.55 -18.32 6.98
N ALA A 184 -15.16 -17.44 6.04
CA ALA A 184 -15.76 -16.12 5.90
C ALA A 184 -17.26 -16.22 5.55
N LYS A 185 -17.63 -17.12 4.65
CA LYS A 185 -19.03 -17.38 4.30
C LYS A 185 -19.83 -17.80 5.53
N LYS A 186 -19.32 -18.73 6.32
CA LYS A 186 -19.98 -19.16 7.57
C LYS A 186 -20.19 -18.01 8.55
N ARG A 187 -19.19 -17.14 8.73
CA ARG A 187 -19.29 -15.94 9.58
C ARG A 187 -20.37 -14.99 9.08
N ILE A 188 -20.32 -14.63 7.81
CA ILE A 188 -21.27 -13.72 7.14
C ILE A 188 -22.69 -14.28 7.20
N ASP A 189 -22.88 -15.56 6.85
CA ASP A 189 -24.19 -16.23 6.85
C ASP A 189 -24.78 -16.31 8.27
N SER A 190 -23.93 -16.40 9.31
CA SER A 190 -24.35 -16.35 10.72
C SER A 190 -24.63 -14.93 11.25
N GLY A 191 -24.42 -13.90 10.43
CA GLY A 191 -24.59 -12.50 10.82
C GLY A 191 -23.46 -11.92 11.69
N ASN A 192 -22.36 -12.67 11.87
CA ASN A 192 -21.20 -12.29 12.69
C ASN A 192 -19.96 -12.14 11.80
N PRO A 193 -19.85 -11.05 11.02
CA PRO A 193 -18.73 -10.84 10.10
C PRO A 193 -17.39 -10.75 10.84
N GLY A 194 -16.34 -11.26 10.19
CA GLY A 194 -14.97 -11.15 10.68
C GLY A 194 -14.34 -9.77 10.43
N PRO A 195 -13.26 -9.44 11.14
CA PRO A 195 -12.50 -8.21 10.95
C PRO A 195 -11.63 -8.29 9.68
N VAL A 196 -11.41 -7.13 9.06
CA VAL A 196 -10.64 -7.00 7.83
C VAL A 196 -9.68 -5.83 7.99
N THR A 197 -8.43 -6.00 7.57
CA THR A 197 -7.43 -4.93 7.50
C THR A 197 -6.98 -4.73 6.07
N LYS A 198 -6.87 -3.46 5.67
CA LYS A 198 -6.29 -3.05 4.38
C LYS A 198 -5.16 -2.08 4.62
N ARG A 199 -4.09 -2.22 3.83
CA ARG A 199 -3.03 -1.23 3.75
C ARG A 199 -3.39 -0.21 2.67
N MET A 200 -3.41 1.05 3.05
CA MET A 200 -3.73 2.19 2.19
C MET A 200 -2.54 3.14 2.15
N GLU A 201 -2.46 3.92 1.08
CA GLU A 201 -1.51 5.01 0.96
C GLU A 201 -2.16 6.34 1.35
N TYR A 202 -1.41 7.20 2.03
CA TYR A 202 -1.84 8.55 2.40
C TYR A 202 -0.69 9.54 2.34
N ASP A 203 -1.02 10.82 2.25
CA ASP A 203 -0.03 11.90 2.30
C ASP A 203 0.28 12.30 3.74
N ASN A 204 1.56 12.29 4.14
CA ASN A 204 2.04 12.76 5.43
C ASN A 204 3.14 13.81 5.26
N TYR A 205 2.81 15.06 5.57
CA TYR A 205 3.76 16.16 5.44
C TYR A 205 4.72 16.30 6.62
N ILE A 206 4.38 15.74 7.78
CA ILE A 206 5.24 15.78 8.97
C ILE A 206 6.49 14.92 8.74
N TYR A 207 6.30 13.68 8.28
CA TYR A 207 7.43 12.78 8.01
C TYR A 207 8.21 13.18 6.76
N ALA A 208 7.53 13.76 5.76
CA ALA A 208 8.17 14.27 4.55
C ALA A 208 8.95 15.57 4.79
N SER A 209 8.54 16.40 5.75
CA SER A 209 9.27 17.62 6.11
C SER A 209 10.63 17.28 6.72
N GLU A 210 11.63 18.10 6.42
CA GLU A 210 12.95 18.04 7.07
C GLU A 210 12.94 18.65 8.47
N GLN A 211 11.85 19.31 8.87
CA GLN A 211 11.73 19.87 10.22
C GLN A 211 11.71 18.77 11.28
N SER A 212 12.68 18.81 12.19
CA SER A 212 12.78 17.88 13.32
C SER A 212 11.82 18.21 14.45
N LEU A 213 11.27 19.43 14.51
CA LEU A 213 10.44 19.90 15.63
C LEU A 213 9.19 19.03 15.89
N LEU A 214 8.65 18.43 14.82
CA LEU A 214 7.45 17.59 14.90
C LEU A 214 7.78 16.07 14.97
N LYS A 215 9.07 15.71 14.94
CA LYS A 215 9.54 14.32 14.98
C LYS A 215 10.04 14.02 16.39
N SER A 216 9.68 12.84 16.91
CA SER A 216 10.20 12.42 18.21
C SER A 216 11.67 12.03 18.08
N PHE A 217 12.49 12.44 19.05
CA PHE A 217 13.90 12.08 19.14
C PHE A 217 14.16 11.29 20.42
N SER A 218 14.98 10.24 20.32
CA SER A 218 15.53 9.53 21.45
C SER A 218 16.96 9.08 21.14
N ALA A 219 17.88 9.27 22.08
CA ALA A 219 19.24 8.77 21.98
C ALA A 219 19.34 7.25 22.28
N ASP A 220 18.25 6.65 22.78
CA ASP A 220 18.25 5.28 23.31
C ASP A 220 17.76 4.23 22.32
N ILE A 221 17.44 4.63 21.08
CA ILE A 221 16.96 3.72 20.04
C ILE A 221 17.95 2.57 19.85
N ASP A 222 19.23 2.89 19.69
CA ASP A 222 20.26 1.88 19.41
C ASP A 222 20.48 0.92 20.60
N ASP A 223 20.22 1.37 21.84
CA ASP A 223 20.35 0.51 23.03
C ASP A 223 19.21 -0.51 23.10
N TYR A 224 17.96 -0.07 22.99
CA TYR A 224 16.79 -0.96 23.00
C TYR A 224 16.76 -1.89 21.78
N GLU A 225 17.20 -1.42 20.61
CA GLU A 225 17.30 -2.22 19.39
C GLU A 225 18.34 -3.36 19.55
N LYS A 226 19.54 -3.06 20.09
CA LYS A 226 20.58 -4.07 20.36
C LYS A 226 20.14 -5.11 21.38
N LYS A 227 19.31 -4.71 22.37
CA LYS A 227 18.76 -5.61 23.38
C LYS A 227 17.56 -6.42 22.88
N GLY A 228 17.09 -6.20 21.65
CA GLY A 228 15.93 -6.88 21.09
C GLY A 228 14.62 -6.53 21.80
N LEU A 229 14.53 -5.33 22.39
CA LEU A 229 13.40 -4.90 23.21
C LEU A 229 12.34 -4.11 22.43
N PHE A 230 12.62 -3.77 21.17
CA PHE A 230 11.59 -3.24 20.29
C PHE A 230 10.79 -4.35 19.62
N PRO A 231 9.46 -4.30 19.68
CA PRO A 231 8.63 -5.19 18.90
C PRO A 231 8.82 -4.94 17.40
N ILE A 232 8.73 -6.01 16.62
CA ILE A 232 8.78 -5.94 15.16
C ILE A 232 7.52 -5.22 14.69
N PHE A 233 7.69 -4.03 14.13
CA PHE A 233 6.57 -3.23 13.61
C PHE A 233 5.84 -3.99 12.50
N GLN A 234 4.50 -4.09 12.59
CA GLN A 234 3.69 -4.85 11.64
C GLN A 234 3.69 -4.16 10.27
N LYS A 235 4.27 -4.82 9.26
CA LYS A 235 4.32 -4.31 7.86
C LYS A 235 3.45 -5.10 6.88
N ASN A 236 3.09 -6.33 7.22
CA ASN A 236 2.49 -7.27 6.29
C ASN A 236 1.04 -7.56 6.61
N ILE A 237 0.28 -7.95 5.60
CA ILE A 237 -1.04 -8.55 5.76
C ILE A 237 -0.86 -10.06 5.54
N TYR A 238 -1.46 -10.87 6.40
CA TYR A 238 -1.48 -12.32 6.25
C TYR A 238 -2.91 -12.81 6.04
N ASN A 239 -3.08 -14.01 5.49
CA ASN A 239 -4.39 -14.62 5.20
C ASN A 239 -5.36 -13.60 4.58
N PHE A 240 -4.94 -12.98 3.48
CA PHE A 240 -5.67 -11.97 2.69
C PHE A 240 -5.90 -10.60 3.35
N TYR A 241 -6.26 -10.53 4.63
CA TYR A 241 -6.60 -9.26 5.30
C TYR A 241 -6.42 -9.21 6.82
N TYR A 242 -5.62 -10.08 7.43
CA TYR A 242 -5.30 -9.97 8.87
C TYR A 242 -3.96 -9.29 9.13
N ALA A 243 -3.86 -8.60 10.27
CA ALA A 243 -2.65 -7.94 10.73
C ALA A 243 -2.57 -8.00 12.27
N ASN A 244 -1.46 -8.50 12.82
CA ASN A 244 -1.27 -8.60 14.27
C ASN A 244 -0.71 -7.28 14.80
N LYS A 245 -1.45 -6.60 15.68
CA LYS A 245 -1.06 -5.31 16.27
C LYS A 245 -0.99 -5.32 17.80
N VAL A 246 -0.99 -6.52 18.37
CA VAL A 246 -0.61 -6.72 19.77
C VAL A 246 0.81 -7.27 19.82
N TYR A 247 1.63 -6.73 20.70
CA TYR A 247 3.03 -7.09 20.84
C TYR A 247 3.33 -7.43 22.29
N PHE A 248 4.04 -8.54 22.51
CA PHE A 248 4.49 -8.97 23.83
C PHE A 248 6.00 -8.82 23.91
N VAL A 249 6.49 -8.06 24.90
CA VAL A 249 7.92 -7.78 25.09
C VAL A 249 8.38 -8.35 26.42
N GLY A 250 9.37 -9.24 26.38
CA GLY A 250 9.94 -9.89 27.56
C GLY A 250 9.17 -11.11 28.07
N PHE A 251 8.05 -11.48 27.43
CA PHE A 251 7.28 -12.68 27.76
C PHE A 251 6.41 -13.13 26.58
N ASN A 252 5.80 -14.31 26.70
CA ASN A 252 4.98 -14.93 25.67
C ASN A 252 3.74 -15.58 26.32
N PRO A 253 2.54 -14.96 26.27
CA PRO A 253 1.36 -15.55 26.89
C PRO A 253 0.79 -16.70 26.06
N ASP A 254 0.16 -17.67 26.72
CA ASP A 254 -0.43 -18.84 26.06
C ASP A 254 -1.68 -18.49 25.22
N ASN A 255 -2.39 -17.42 25.62
CA ASN A 255 -3.64 -17.00 24.97
C ASN A 255 -3.47 -15.87 23.94
N GLN A 256 -2.32 -15.81 23.25
CA GLN A 256 -2.04 -14.79 22.23
C GLN A 256 -3.14 -14.61 21.18
N LYS A 257 -3.74 -15.73 20.75
CA LYS A 257 -4.83 -15.69 19.76
C LYS A 257 -6.00 -14.84 20.24
N GLU A 258 -6.36 -14.90 21.52
CA GLU A 258 -7.45 -14.12 22.08
C GLU A 258 -7.16 -12.61 22.05
N TRP A 259 -5.90 -12.23 22.27
CA TRP A 259 -5.44 -10.85 22.16
C TRP A 259 -5.47 -10.35 20.72
N PHE A 260 -4.99 -11.17 19.78
CA PHE A 260 -4.99 -10.82 18.35
C PHE A 260 -6.40 -10.71 17.81
N ASP A 261 -7.30 -11.63 18.18
CA ASP A 261 -8.70 -11.58 17.81
C ASP A 261 -9.36 -10.32 18.40
N ALA A 262 -9.24 -10.09 19.71
CA ALA A 262 -9.84 -8.91 20.36
C ALA A 262 -9.38 -7.60 19.70
N MET A 263 -8.07 -7.46 19.44
CA MET A 263 -7.54 -6.28 18.77
C MET A 263 -8.03 -6.16 17.32
N SER A 264 -8.12 -7.27 16.57
CA SER A 264 -8.58 -7.24 15.18
C SER A 264 -10.04 -6.79 15.08
N TYR A 265 -10.91 -7.27 15.98
CA TYR A 265 -12.31 -6.84 16.03
C TYR A 265 -12.45 -5.40 16.53
N PHE A 266 -11.64 -4.99 17.51
CA PHE A 266 -11.56 -3.60 17.94
C PHE A 266 -11.19 -2.69 16.77
N ASP A 267 -10.12 -3.02 16.03
CA ASP A 267 -9.65 -2.25 14.88
C ASP A 267 -10.66 -2.23 13.73
N ALA A 268 -11.41 -3.31 13.53
CA ALA A 268 -12.49 -3.32 12.54
C ALA A 268 -13.55 -2.26 12.86
N ALA A 269 -13.97 -2.14 14.13
CA ALA A 269 -14.87 -1.08 14.57
C ALA A 269 -14.20 0.30 14.54
N PHE A 270 -12.95 0.39 15.00
CA PHE A 270 -12.22 1.66 15.12
C PHE A 270 -11.94 2.26 13.74
N GLY A 271 -11.54 1.44 12.78
CA GLY A 271 -11.37 1.80 11.38
C GLY A 271 -12.68 2.16 10.70
N THR A 272 -13.74 1.38 10.89
CA THR A 272 -15.04 1.66 10.26
C THR A 272 -15.69 2.93 10.79
N ASN A 273 -15.63 3.16 12.11
CA ASN A 273 -16.36 4.26 12.75
C ASN A 273 -15.56 5.56 12.80
N LEU A 274 -14.24 5.47 12.98
CA LEU A 274 -13.36 6.62 13.26
C LEU A 274 -12.11 6.65 12.38
N GLN A 275 -11.96 5.71 11.45
CA GLN A 275 -10.78 5.55 10.59
C GLN A 275 -9.47 5.42 11.39
N GLY A 276 -9.56 4.93 12.63
CA GLY A 276 -8.43 4.73 13.52
C GLY A 276 -7.74 3.36 13.35
N ASP A 277 -6.55 3.25 13.92
CA ASP A 277 -5.71 2.06 13.92
C ASP A 277 -5.06 1.90 15.30
N MET A 278 -5.17 0.76 15.98
CA MET A 278 -4.65 0.60 17.33
C MET A 278 -3.49 -0.41 17.38
N HIS A 279 -2.46 -0.05 18.14
CA HIS A 279 -1.36 -0.92 18.50
C HIS A 279 -1.26 -1.03 20.02
N LEU A 280 -1.10 -2.25 20.52
CA LEU A 280 -0.94 -2.52 21.95
C LEU A 280 0.37 -3.25 22.21
N VAL A 281 1.25 -2.65 23.00
CA VAL A 281 2.53 -3.22 23.42
C VAL A 281 2.44 -3.56 24.90
N ILE A 282 2.47 -4.84 25.22
CA ILE A 282 2.41 -5.35 26.59
C ILE A 282 3.82 -5.80 26.97
N VAL A 283 4.34 -5.23 28.06
CA VAL A 283 5.73 -5.38 28.46
C VAL A 283 5.82 -6.03 29.84
N LYS A 284 6.53 -7.15 29.93
CA LYS A 284 6.99 -7.74 31.19
C LYS A 284 8.50 -7.91 31.10
N ASN A 285 9.22 -6.86 31.48
CA ASN A 285 10.69 -6.82 31.37
C ASN A 285 11.28 -5.83 32.37
N GLU A 286 12.17 -6.29 33.25
CA GLU A 286 12.73 -5.48 34.34
C GLU A 286 13.49 -4.24 33.85
N TYR A 287 14.22 -4.34 32.73
CA TYR A 287 14.96 -3.22 32.17
C TYR A 287 14.01 -2.09 31.75
N ILE A 288 12.93 -2.44 31.05
CA ILE A 288 11.91 -1.45 30.67
C ILE A 288 11.14 -0.95 31.89
N SER A 289 10.77 -1.83 32.81
CA SER A 289 10.02 -1.47 34.02
C SER A 289 10.78 -0.53 34.95
N SER A 290 12.12 -0.48 34.86
CA SER A 290 12.93 0.46 35.63
C SER A 290 12.79 1.92 35.18
N ASP A 291 12.51 2.16 33.89
CA ASP A 291 12.27 3.48 33.32
C ASP A 291 11.34 3.37 32.08
N PRO A 292 10.03 3.15 32.31
CA PRO A 292 9.10 2.86 31.23
C PRO A 292 8.83 4.08 30.34
N ASP A 293 8.98 5.29 30.87
CA ASP A 293 8.86 6.55 30.12
C ASP A 293 9.97 6.69 29.06
N ARG A 294 11.21 6.35 29.44
CA ARG A 294 12.34 6.32 28.51
C ARG A 294 12.11 5.32 27.38
N TYR A 295 11.58 4.13 27.69
CA TYR A 295 11.22 3.15 26.66
C TYR A 295 10.12 3.67 25.73
N ALA A 296 9.05 4.28 26.27
CA ALA A 296 7.96 4.80 25.44
C ALA A 296 8.42 5.91 24.49
N LEU A 297 9.29 6.82 24.95
CA LEU A 297 9.89 7.83 24.09
C LEU A 297 10.76 7.19 22.99
N ALA A 298 11.57 6.18 23.35
CA ALA A 298 12.41 5.47 22.40
C ALA A 298 11.59 4.70 21.36
N LEU A 299 10.52 4.00 21.77
CA LEU A 299 9.64 3.27 20.86
C LEU A 299 8.92 4.22 19.90
N LYS A 300 8.40 5.35 20.41
CA LYS A 300 7.78 6.39 19.59
C LYS A 300 8.76 6.90 18.53
N ALA A 301 9.98 7.24 18.92
CA ALA A 301 11.00 7.72 18.00
C ALA A 301 11.41 6.64 16.98
N TYR A 302 11.56 5.39 17.42
CA TYR A 302 11.87 4.24 16.56
C TYR A 302 10.80 4.01 15.48
N TRP A 303 9.52 3.90 15.87
CA TRP A 303 8.42 3.69 14.91
C TRP A 303 8.14 4.89 14.00
N GLN A 304 8.61 6.09 14.35
CA GLN A 304 8.55 7.28 13.49
C GLN A 304 9.79 7.43 12.59
N ASP A 305 10.81 6.57 12.72
CA ASP A 305 12.06 6.68 11.97
C ASP A 305 11.92 6.20 10.52
N LYS A 306 11.82 7.18 9.60
CA LYS A 306 11.77 6.95 8.15
C LYS A 306 13.01 6.20 7.63
N LYS A 307 14.18 6.30 8.26
CA LYS A 307 15.39 5.58 7.81
C LYS A 307 15.25 4.07 8.03
N ARG A 308 14.59 3.66 9.13
CA ARG A 308 14.40 2.25 9.51
C ARG A 308 13.16 1.64 8.86
N HIS A 309 12.07 2.41 8.77
CA HIS A 309 10.77 1.89 8.34
C HIS A 309 10.33 2.35 6.94
N GLY A 310 11.03 3.30 6.31
CA GLY A 310 10.69 3.79 4.98
C GLY A 310 9.30 4.43 4.96
N LYS A 311 8.39 3.88 4.15
CA LYS A 311 6.99 4.32 4.07
C LYS A 311 6.09 3.75 5.17
N ASP A 312 6.60 2.81 5.97
CA ASP A 312 5.87 2.08 7.02
C ASP A 312 6.20 2.63 8.41
N VAL A 313 6.35 3.95 8.52
CA VAL A 313 6.40 4.62 9.82
C VAL A 313 5.00 4.70 10.42
N LEU A 314 4.91 4.93 11.72
CA LEU A 314 3.65 5.06 12.46
C LEU A 314 2.65 5.98 11.75
N SER A 315 1.50 5.45 11.34
CA SER A 315 0.53 6.18 10.52
C SER A 315 -0.20 7.28 11.28
N LYS A 316 -0.81 8.24 10.55
CA LYS A 316 -1.56 9.35 11.17
C LYS A 316 -2.76 8.88 11.98
N ASN A 317 -3.34 7.74 11.61
CA ASN A 317 -4.49 7.19 12.31
C ASN A 317 -4.12 6.21 13.42
N ALA A 318 -2.84 5.91 13.59
CA ALA A 318 -2.37 4.98 14.59
C ALA A 318 -2.35 5.61 15.99
N VAL A 319 -2.91 4.86 16.95
CA VAL A 319 -2.78 5.04 18.39
C VAL A 319 -1.97 3.88 18.91
N VAL A 320 -0.95 4.16 19.71
CA VAL A 320 -0.09 3.15 20.34
C VAL A 320 -0.26 3.26 21.82
N ILE A 321 -0.52 2.14 22.47
CA ILE A 321 -0.59 2.00 23.92
C ILE A 321 0.53 1.05 24.35
N ILE A 322 1.37 1.49 25.27
CA ILE A 322 2.37 0.66 25.93
C ILE A 322 1.89 0.45 27.36
N CYS A 323 1.80 -0.81 27.77
CA CYS A 323 1.46 -1.19 29.13
C CYS A 323 2.60 -2.04 29.71
N THR A 324 3.11 -1.69 30.89
CA THR A 324 3.94 -2.62 31.66
C THR A 324 3.06 -3.41 32.63
N THR A 325 3.47 -4.63 32.95
CA THR A 325 2.70 -5.54 33.80
C THR A 325 3.59 -6.33 34.76
N ASP A 326 3.05 -6.67 35.93
CA ASP A 326 3.61 -7.65 36.86
C ASP A 326 3.29 -9.11 36.43
N GLY A 327 2.41 -9.30 35.45
CA GLY A 327 1.91 -10.59 34.98
C GLY A 327 0.44 -10.84 35.30
N GLU A 328 -0.16 -10.06 36.21
CA GLU A 328 -1.57 -10.15 36.54
C GLU A 328 -2.31 -8.85 36.21
N LYS A 329 -1.66 -7.71 36.39
CA LYS A 329 -2.26 -6.37 36.22
C LYS A 329 -1.34 -5.43 35.48
N ILE A 330 -1.93 -4.38 34.92
CA ILE A 330 -1.19 -3.27 34.34
C ILE A 330 -0.65 -2.38 35.48
N ILE A 331 0.66 -2.19 35.54
CA ILE A 331 1.30 -1.38 36.61
C ILE A 331 1.57 0.06 36.15
N TRP A 332 1.72 0.27 34.84
CA TRP A 332 1.94 1.57 34.22
C TRP A 332 1.53 1.51 32.75
N ALA A 333 1.06 2.62 32.21
CA ALA A 333 0.71 2.75 30.80
C ALA A 333 1.15 4.10 30.23
N ARG A 334 1.45 4.12 28.93
CA ARG A 334 1.64 5.35 28.16
C ARG A 334 1.17 5.17 26.75
N SER A 335 0.60 6.23 26.20
CA SER A 335 0.05 6.22 24.86
C SER A 335 0.58 7.39 24.03
N PHE A 336 0.63 7.17 22.73
CA PHE A 336 0.94 8.22 21.76
C PHE A 336 0.25 7.93 20.44
N THR A 337 0.16 8.94 19.58
CA THR A 337 -0.36 8.74 18.23
C THR A 337 0.66 9.18 17.19
N GLY A 338 0.44 8.79 15.93
CA GLY A 338 1.19 9.36 14.80
C GLY A 338 0.90 10.85 14.57
N MET A 339 -0.10 11.43 15.23
CA MET A 339 -0.44 12.86 15.18
C MET A 339 0.02 13.60 16.43
N PRO A 340 0.60 14.81 16.28
CA PRO A 340 1.08 15.59 17.41
C PRO A 340 -0.04 16.37 18.12
N LEU A 341 -1.26 16.44 17.57
CA LEU A 341 -2.36 17.26 18.08
C LEU A 341 -3.73 16.57 17.98
N GLY A 342 -4.69 16.98 18.81
CA GLY A 342 -6.12 16.72 18.68
C GLY A 342 -6.66 15.53 19.48
N ASN A 343 -5.79 14.72 20.08
CA ASN A 343 -6.13 13.53 20.85
C ASN A 343 -5.60 13.59 22.30
N GLU A 344 -5.25 14.77 22.80
CA GLU A 344 -4.59 14.95 24.09
C GLU A 344 -5.41 14.38 25.25
N SER A 345 -6.72 14.68 25.30
CA SER A 345 -7.62 14.14 26.33
C SER A 345 -7.71 12.62 26.29
N MET A 346 -7.74 12.02 25.09
CA MET A 346 -7.74 10.57 24.92
C MET A 346 -6.46 9.96 25.47
N LEU A 347 -5.30 10.52 25.13
CA LEU A 347 -4.01 10.02 25.59
C LEU A 347 -3.88 10.10 27.12
N VAL A 348 -4.28 11.23 27.72
CA VAL A 348 -4.29 11.38 29.18
C VAL A 348 -5.24 10.37 29.84
N ALA A 349 -6.40 10.10 29.25
CA ALA A 349 -7.34 9.11 29.77
C ALA A 349 -6.77 7.68 29.66
N LEU A 350 -6.10 7.33 28.58
CA LEU A 350 -5.44 6.03 28.40
C LEU A 350 -4.26 5.86 29.38
N ASP A 351 -3.41 6.86 29.53
CA ASP A 351 -2.24 6.82 30.40
C ASP A 351 -2.64 6.55 31.88
N ASN A 352 -3.73 7.18 32.33
CA ASN A 352 -4.18 7.06 33.71
C ASN A 352 -5.19 5.93 33.94
N GLY A 353 -6.05 5.64 32.96
CA GLY A 353 -7.20 4.75 33.12
C GLY A 353 -6.87 3.25 33.07
N LEU A 354 -5.69 2.88 32.56
CA LEU A 354 -5.32 1.47 32.38
C LEU A 354 -4.61 0.86 33.59
N ARG A 355 -4.09 1.68 34.52
CA ARG A 355 -3.37 1.20 35.70
C ARG A 355 -4.30 0.42 36.64
N GLY A 356 -3.86 -0.76 37.06
CA GLY A 356 -4.60 -1.65 37.96
C GLY A 356 -5.61 -2.57 37.27
N ILE A 357 -5.82 -2.42 35.95
CA ILE A 357 -6.68 -3.31 35.17
C ILE A 357 -6.02 -4.69 35.05
N ASN A 358 -6.83 -5.74 35.10
CA ASN A 358 -6.37 -7.12 34.95
C ASN A 358 -5.82 -7.36 33.54
N LEU A 359 -4.76 -8.16 33.44
CA LEU A 359 -4.10 -8.48 32.20
C LEU A 359 -4.88 -9.55 31.41
N ASN A 360 -5.98 -9.14 30.77
CA ASN A 360 -6.71 -9.95 29.80
C ASN A 360 -7.31 -9.06 28.72
N SER A 361 -7.55 -9.64 27.54
CA SER A 361 -8.02 -8.89 26.37
C SER A 361 -9.42 -8.29 26.56
N GLU A 362 -10.32 -8.99 27.24
CA GLU A 362 -11.72 -8.56 27.41
C GLU A 362 -11.86 -7.32 28.29
N THR A 363 -11.16 -7.25 29.42
CA THR A 363 -11.23 -6.08 30.31
C THR A 363 -10.40 -4.90 29.80
N LEU A 364 -9.28 -5.17 29.14
CA LEU A 364 -8.39 -4.12 28.65
C LEU A 364 -8.89 -3.53 27.32
N ILE A 365 -9.03 -4.37 26.29
CA ILE A 365 -9.44 -3.97 24.94
C ILE A 365 -10.96 -3.92 24.86
N GLY A 366 -11.62 -5.00 25.26
CA GLY A 366 -13.05 -5.23 25.03
C GLY A 366 -13.31 -6.46 24.17
N LYS A 367 -14.59 -6.78 24.02
CA LYS A 367 -15.16 -7.83 23.17
C LYS A 367 -16.05 -7.20 22.10
N THR A 368 -15.45 -6.32 21.30
CA THR A 368 -16.13 -5.70 20.16
C THR A 368 -16.56 -6.78 19.17
N ILE A 369 -17.80 -6.71 18.68
CA ILE A 369 -18.30 -7.63 17.65
C ILE A 369 -19.03 -6.86 16.55
N GLY A 370 -18.92 -7.32 15.31
CA GLY A 370 -19.74 -6.85 14.20
C GLY A 370 -21.06 -7.62 14.14
N LYS A 371 -22.17 -6.94 13.88
CA LYS A 371 -23.45 -7.56 13.47
C LYS A 371 -23.85 -7.09 12.09
N LEU A 372 -23.94 -8.03 11.15
CA LEU A 372 -24.38 -7.76 9.78
C LEU A 372 -25.91 -7.76 9.71
N LYS A 373 -26.50 -6.61 9.36
CA LYS A 373 -27.94 -6.43 9.11
C LYS A 373 -28.14 -5.62 7.83
N ASN A 374 -28.96 -6.15 6.92
CA ASN A 374 -29.31 -5.46 5.66
C ASN A 374 -28.08 -4.98 4.85
N GLY A 375 -27.00 -5.78 4.82
CA GLY A 375 -25.77 -5.44 4.10
C GLY A 375 -24.91 -4.35 4.75
N LYS A 376 -25.23 -3.94 5.97
CA LYS A 376 -24.43 -3.01 6.79
C LYS A 376 -24.00 -3.69 8.09
N VAL A 377 -22.83 -3.34 8.59
CA VAL A 377 -22.31 -3.87 9.85
C VAL A 377 -22.45 -2.81 10.93
N GLU A 378 -23.09 -3.18 12.02
CA GLU A 378 -23.16 -2.41 13.26
C GLU A 378 -22.09 -2.95 14.21
N SER A 379 -21.23 -2.08 14.72
CA SER A 379 -20.23 -2.46 15.73
C SER A 379 -20.89 -2.41 17.11
N ILE A 380 -20.85 -3.52 17.84
CA ILE A 380 -21.34 -3.61 19.20
C ILE A 380 -20.15 -3.57 20.13
N HIS A 381 -20.18 -2.57 21.00
CA HIS A 381 -19.17 -2.32 22.00
C HIS A 381 -19.48 -3.04 23.31
N SER A 382 -18.42 -3.34 24.05
CA SER A 382 -18.43 -4.04 25.33
C SER A 382 -17.97 -3.11 26.46
N ASP A 383 -17.53 -3.69 27.57
CA ASP A 383 -17.08 -2.96 28.76
C ASP A 383 -15.58 -2.68 28.86
N GLY A 384 -14.80 -2.96 27.81
CA GLY A 384 -13.34 -2.76 27.78
C GLY A 384 -12.92 -1.30 28.01
N VAL A 385 -11.84 -1.09 28.77
CA VAL A 385 -11.40 0.27 29.14
C VAL A 385 -10.91 1.07 27.94
N ILE A 386 -10.09 0.46 27.06
CA ILE A 386 -9.59 1.12 25.84
C ILE A 386 -10.76 1.50 24.94
N GLU A 387 -11.72 0.59 24.75
CA GLU A 387 -12.94 0.83 23.96
C GLU A 387 -13.75 2.01 24.48
N LYS A 388 -14.01 2.08 25.79
CA LYS A 388 -14.76 3.21 26.36
C LYS A 388 -14.10 4.55 26.15
N ILE A 389 -12.76 4.60 26.25
CA ILE A 389 -11.99 5.83 26.10
C ILE A 389 -11.93 6.25 24.63
N VAL A 390 -11.49 5.36 23.73
CA VAL A 390 -11.21 5.69 22.32
C VAL A 390 -12.48 6.04 21.55
N PHE A 391 -13.59 5.38 21.84
CA PHE A 391 -14.88 5.70 21.22
C PHE A 391 -15.63 6.83 21.94
N GLY A 392 -15.13 7.30 23.09
CA GLY A 392 -15.75 8.34 23.91
C GLY A 392 -17.11 7.93 24.46
N LEU A 393 -17.26 6.67 24.87
CA LEU A 393 -18.52 6.10 25.37
C LEU A 393 -18.88 6.60 26.77
N ILE A 394 -17.87 6.94 27.58
CA ILE A 394 -18.05 7.58 28.89
C ILE A 394 -17.92 9.10 28.76
N ASP A 395 -16.81 9.55 28.16
CA ASP A 395 -16.52 10.97 27.96
C ASP A 395 -16.32 11.25 26.45
N PRO A 396 -17.23 12.00 25.80
CA PRO A 396 -17.07 12.38 24.40
C PRO A 396 -15.77 13.15 24.10
N SER A 397 -15.15 13.77 25.10
CA SER A 397 -13.89 14.50 24.94
C SER A 397 -12.71 13.59 24.64
N THR A 398 -12.77 12.31 25.06
CA THR A 398 -11.72 11.31 24.82
C THR A 398 -11.88 10.59 23.48
N LYS A 399 -12.96 10.86 22.74
CA LYS A 399 -13.19 10.24 21.44
C LYS A 399 -12.03 10.57 20.48
N PHE A 400 -11.49 9.53 19.84
CA PHE A 400 -10.43 9.69 18.84
C PHE A 400 -10.86 10.62 17.70
N LYS A 401 -9.94 11.49 17.30
CA LYS A 401 -10.09 12.43 16.20
C LYS A 401 -8.98 12.21 15.19
N ARG A 402 -9.35 11.81 13.98
CA ARG A 402 -8.45 11.82 12.84
C ARG A 402 -8.23 13.27 12.40
N VAL A 403 -6.97 13.72 12.39
CA VAL A 403 -6.59 15.09 12.01
C VAL A 403 -6.22 15.14 10.53
N SER A 404 -6.59 16.22 9.85
CA SER A 404 -6.32 16.36 8.42
C SER A 404 -4.85 16.62 8.13
N MET A 405 -4.31 15.96 7.10
CA MET A 405 -2.98 16.27 6.55
C MET A 405 -3.06 17.32 5.46
N SER A 406 -4.07 17.24 4.60
CA SER A 406 -4.18 17.99 3.35
C SER A 406 -5.32 19.00 3.32
N ALA A 407 -6.17 19.03 4.36
CA ALA A 407 -7.44 19.74 4.40
C ALA A 407 -8.44 19.36 3.28
N LYS A 408 -8.17 18.29 2.52
CA LYS A 408 -9.03 17.80 1.43
C LYS A 408 -9.94 16.64 1.87
N ASP A 409 -9.53 15.92 2.90
CA ASP A 409 -10.28 14.79 3.44
C ASP A 409 -11.46 15.30 4.27
N LYS A 410 -12.68 15.12 3.76
CA LYS A 410 -13.92 15.63 4.39
C LYS A 410 -14.19 15.06 5.77
N ASP A 411 -13.69 13.85 6.03
CA ASP A 411 -13.88 13.12 7.28
C ASP A 411 -12.82 13.48 8.34
N ASP A 412 -11.77 14.22 7.94
CA ASP A 412 -10.68 14.62 8.84
C ASP A 412 -10.97 15.97 9.52
N ASN A 413 -10.49 16.10 10.76
CA ASN A 413 -10.68 17.31 11.55
C ASN A 413 -9.59 18.38 11.26
N GLY A 414 -10.03 19.63 11.11
CA GLY A 414 -9.18 20.83 11.04
C GLY A 414 -8.48 21.07 9.69
N ARG A 415 -7.74 22.18 9.60
CA ARG A 415 -7.00 22.60 8.39
C ARG A 415 -5.60 21.97 8.28
N GLY A 416 -5.36 20.84 8.96
CA GLY A 416 -4.04 20.42 9.44
C GLY A 416 -2.92 20.34 8.40
N PHE A 417 -1.68 20.46 8.90
CA PHE A 417 -0.32 20.35 8.32
C PHE A 417 -0.03 20.75 6.85
N PHE A 418 -0.99 21.29 6.11
CA PHE A 418 -0.86 21.66 4.70
C PHE A 418 0.25 22.70 4.45
N TYR A 419 0.53 23.55 5.43
CA TYR A 419 1.61 24.54 5.37
C TYR A 419 3.00 23.90 5.17
N LEU A 420 3.18 22.63 5.56
CA LEU A 420 4.43 21.89 5.37
C LEU A 420 4.68 21.50 3.91
N VAL A 421 3.66 21.48 3.04
CA VAL A 421 3.81 21.17 1.59
C VAL A 421 4.83 22.07 0.90
N GLN A 422 4.87 23.35 1.28
CA GLN A 422 5.78 24.33 0.71
C GLN A 422 7.24 24.07 1.09
N GLN A 423 7.48 23.39 2.21
CA GLN A 423 8.81 23.09 2.73
C GLN A 423 9.40 21.81 2.14
N ILE A 424 8.58 20.94 1.58
CA ILE A 424 9.04 19.67 1.01
C ILE A 424 9.71 19.94 -0.35
N GLN A 425 10.94 19.46 -0.49
CA GLN A 425 11.74 19.59 -1.70
C GLN A 425 12.19 18.20 -2.18
N PRO A 426 12.26 17.95 -3.50
CA PRO A 426 12.87 16.74 -4.02
C PRO A 426 14.31 16.59 -3.54
N THR A 427 14.69 15.35 -3.22
CA THR A 427 16.05 15.00 -2.80
C THR A 427 17.03 15.20 -3.95
N SER A 428 18.33 15.29 -3.65
CA SER A 428 19.37 15.42 -4.68
C SER A 428 19.30 14.31 -5.72
N GLY A 429 19.07 13.06 -5.30
CA GLY A 429 18.89 11.93 -6.22
C GLY A 429 17.67 12.08 -7.13
N GLN A 430 16.53 12.51 -6.59
CA GLN A 430 15.32 12.77 -7.40
C GLN A 430 15.54 13.91 -8.40
N ARG A 431 16.26 14.96 -8.02
CA ARG A 431 16.61 16.06 -8.94
C ARG A 431 17.45 15.56 -10.12
N ILE A 432 18.37 14.61 -9.89
CA ILE A 432 19.15 13.98 -10.96
C ILE A 432 18.23 13.23 -11.93
N PHE A 433 17.28 12.44 -11.44
CA PHE A 433 16.31 11.77 -12.32
C PHE A 433 15.42 12.75 -13.09
N ILE A 434 15.04 13.88 -12.49
CA ILE A 434 14.34 14.96 -13.20
C ILE A 434 15.23 15.49 -14.33
N TYR A 435 16.51 15.75 -14.09
CA TYR A 435 17.45 16.19 -15.14
C TYR A 435 17.56 15.16 -16.28
N ILE A 436 17.68 13.87 -15.97
CA ILE A 436 17.75 12.80 -16.97
C ILE A 436 16.47 12.74 -17.80
N GLY A 437 15.30 12.76 -17.15
CA GLY A 437 14.01 12.73 -17.85
C GLY A 437 13.79 13.95 -18.73
N THR A 438 14.10 15.15 -18.22
CA THR A 438 14.05 16.39 -19.00
C THR A 438 15.03 16.36 -20.16
N PHE A 439 16.25 15.84 -19.97
CA PHE A 439 17.23 15.69 -21.03
C PHE A 439 16.69 14.81 -22.16
N LEU A 440 16.20 13.59 -21.85
CA LEU A 440 15.63 12.68 -22.85
C LEU A 440 14.47 13.33 -23.60
N PHE A 441 13.59 14.04 -22.90
CA PHE A 441 12.47 14.74 -23.51
C PHE A 441 12.93 15.88 -24.45
N CYS A 442 13.91 16.67 -24.02
CA CYS A 442 14.46 17.76 -24.83
C CYS A 442 15.26 17.24 -26.03
N SER A 443 15.91 16.08 -25.92
CA SER A 443 16.63 15.42 -27.01
C SER A 443 15.72 15.07 -28.19
N MET A 444 14.43 14.84 -27.98
CA MET A 444 13.48 14.65 -29.08
C MET A 444 13.35 15.90 -29.96
N GLY A 445 13.45 17.10 -29.38
CA GLY A 445 13.48 18.36 -30.14
C GLY A 445 14.71 18.45 -31.03
N TRP A 446 15.87 18.01 -30.55
CA TRP A 446 17.09 17.92 -31.35
C TRP A 446 16.99 16.87 -32.45
N ILE A 447 16.44 15.69 -32.15
CA ILE A 447 16.20 14.65 -33.16
C ILE A 447 15.28 15.16 -34.27
N ALA A 448 14.19 15.86 -33.92
CA ALA A 448 13.29 16.46 -34.88
C ALA A 448 14.01 17.50 -35.77
N ALA A 449 14.85 18.35 -35.17
CA ALA A 449 15.66 19.31 -35.93
C ALA A 449 16.63 18.64 -36.90
N VAL A 450 17.28 17.54 -36.49
CA VAL A 450 18.13 16.74 -37.37
C VAL A 450 17.32 16.09 -38.50
N ILE A 451 16.11 15.62 -38.23
CA ILE A 451 15.28 14.97 -39.25
C ILE A 451 14.80 15.96 -40.30
N ILE A 452 14.38 17.15 -39.87
CA ILE A 452 13.81 18.21 -40.71
C ILE A 452 14.90 18.98 -41.47
N GLY A 453 16.07 19.16 -40.86
CA GLY A 453 17.18 19.88 -41.44
C GLY A 453 17.83 19.09 -42.59
N ASP A 454 17.55 19.50 -43.82
CA ASP A 454 18.11 18.92 -45.05
C ASP A 454 19.02 19.97 -45.71
N ARG A 455 20.25 19.59 -46.05
CA ARG A 455 21.17 20.46 -46.80
C ARG A 455 20.61 20.68 -48.21
N ARG A 456 20.06 21.86 -48.43
CA ARG A 456 19.87 22.41 -49.79
C ARG A 456 21.14 23.07 -50.28
#